data_AF-A0A7Y1XTY3-F1
#
_entry.id   AF-A0A7Y1XTY3-F1
#
_cell.length_a   1.000
_cell.length_b   1.000
_cell.length_c   1.000
_cell.angle_alpha   90.00
_cell.angle_beta   90.00
_cell.angle_gamma   90.00
#
_symmetry.space_group_name_H-M   'P 1'
#
loop_
_entity.id
_entity.type
_entity.pdbx_description
1 polymer ?
#
loop_
_entity_poly.entity_id
_entity_poly.type
_entity_poly.pdbx_seq_one_letter_code
_entity_poly.pdbx_strand_id
1 'polypeptide(L)' 'LNRAARREIEAVVREIEKIETAVEPKFQEYFVDAMALPNKSDPFDILFSVIDRPERKSTGDNVAKSGRRRRRRAS' A
#
# COMPACT_ATOMS: atom_id res chain seq x y z
N LEU A 1 -2.25 -7.93 -37.92
CA LEU A 1 -1.67 -7.83 -36.56
C LEU A 1 -0.14 -7.92 -36.65
N ASN A 2 0.59 -7.06 -35.93
CA ASN A 2 2.06 -6.92 -36.05
C ASN A 2 2.80 -8.07 -35.33
N ARG A 3 3.51 -8.91 -36.09
CA ARG A 3 4.26 -10.08 -35.56
C ARG A 3 5.53 -9.69 -34.80
N ALA A 4 6.13 -8.54 -35.10
CA ALA A 4 7.35 -8.07 -34.43
C ALA A 4 7.05 -7.67 -32.98
N ALA A 5 5.99 -6.88 -32.76
CA ALA A 5 5.54 -6.48 -31.43
C ALA A 5 5.22 -7.68 -30.51
N ARG A 6 4.75 -8.81 -31.09
CA ARG A 6 4.52 -10.04 -30.31
C ARG A 6 5.83 -10.64 -29.78
N ARG A 7 6.88 -10.69 -30.60
CA ARG A 7 8.19 -11.22 -30.16
C ARG A 7 8.81 -10.32 -29.10
N GLU A 8 8.62 -9.01 -29.23
CA GLU A 8 9.09 -8.02 -28.27
C GLU A 8 8.44 -8.20 -26.89
N ILE A 9 7.11 -8.28 -26.81
CA ILE A 9 6.45 -8.48 -25.51
C ILE A 9 6.76 -9.84 -24.89
N GLU A 10 6.94 -10.89 -25.71
CA GLU A 10 7.36 -12.22 -25.22
C GLU A 10 8.77 -12.18 -24.60
N ALA A 11 9.68 -11.37 -25.13
CA ALA A 11 10.99 -11.15 -24.55
C ALA A 11 10.87 -10.37 -23.22
N VAL A 12 10.14 -9.25 -23.20
CA VAL A 12 9.95 -8.42 -21.99
C VAL A 12 9.34 -9.23 -20.84
N VAL A 13 8.33 -10.06 -21.12
CA VAL A 13 7.64 -10.86 -20.09
C VAL A 13 8.61 -11.82 -19.38
N ARG A 14 9.65 -12.30 -20.05
CA ARG A 14 10.66 -13.21 -19.45
C ARG A 14 11.58 -12.49 -18.46
N GLU A 15 11.76 -11.17 -18.64
CA GLU A 15 12.61 -10.33 -17.79
C GLU A 15 11.85 -9.75 -16.59
N ILE A 16 10.53 -10.00 -16.47
CA ILE A 16 9.73 -9.49 -15.36
C ILE A 16 10.13 -10.21 -14.06
N GLU A 17 10.61 -9.42 -13.10
CA GLU A 17 10.72 -9.84 -11.70
C GLU A 17 9.33 -9.82 -11.05
N LYS A 18 8.95 -10.95 -10.45
CA LYS A 18 7.67 -11.08 -9.73
C LYS A 18 7.91 -10.88 -8.24
N ILE A 19 7.24 -9.89 -7.67
CA ILE A 19 7.27 -9.62 -6.23
C ILE A 19 6.00 -10.20 -5.59
N GLU A 20 6.18 -11.12 -4.65
CA GLU A 20 5.10 -11.74 -3.90
C GLU A 20 4.72 -10.89 -2.68
N THR A 21 3.58 -10.21 -2.76
CA THR A 21 3.15 -9.21 -1.76
C THR A 21 2.89 -9.78 -0.37
N ALA A 22 2.68 -11.10 -0.27
CA ALA A 22 2.48 -11.81 1.00
C ALA A 22 3.76 -11.92 1.84
N VAL A 23 4.94 -11.88 1.21
CA VAL A 23 6.25 -12.04 1.87
C VAL A 23 7.14 -10.81 1.74
N GLU A 24 6.80 -9.87 0.87
CA GLU A 24 7.52 -8.61 0.69
C GLU A 24 7.51 -7.77 1.99
N PRO A 25 8.67 -7.55 2.65
CA PRO A 25 8.73 -6.93 3.98
C PRO A 25 8.08 -5.55 4.07
N LYS A 26 8.13 -4.75 3.01
CA LYS A 26 7.61 -3.36 3.03
C LYS A 26 6.19 -3.22 2.48
N PHE A 27 5.62 -4.28 1.91
CA PHE A 27 4.34 -4.19 1.21
C PHE A 27 3.22 -3.70 2.13
N GLN A 28 3.15 -4.23 3.36
CA GLN A 28 2.12 -3.84 4.33
C GLN A 28 2.22 -2.36 4.73
N GLU A 29 3.43 -1.84 4.93
CA GLU A 29 3.66 -0.44 5.26
C GLU A 29 3.17 0.47 4.12
N TYR A 30 3.61 0.20 2.90
CA TYR A 30 3.17 0.95 1.71
C TYR A 30 1.66 0.87 1.50
N PHE A 31 1.06 -0.31 1.69
CA PHE A 31 -0.38 -0.50 1.56
C PHE A 31 -1.16 0.32 2.59
N VAL A 32 -0.74 0.28 3.87
CA VAL A 32 -1.40 1.03 4.95
C VAL A 32 -1.28 2.54 4.72
N ASP A 33 -0.12 3.02 4.27
CA ASP A 33 0.07 4.44 4.01
C ASP A 33 -0.75 4.93 2.81
N ALA A 34 -0.87 4.11 1.76
CA ALA A 34 -1.68 4.40 0.58
C ALA A 34 -3.20 4.38 0.83
N MET A 35 -3.69 3.78 1.92
CA MET A 35 -5.12 3.76 2.27
C MET A 35 -5.65 5.09 2.82
N ALA A 36 -4.78 5.98 3.30
CA ALA A 36 -5.20 7.30 3.73
C ALA A 36 -5.51 8.20 2.52
N LEU A 37 -6.37 9.20 2.69
CA LEU A 37 -6.67 10.16 1.62
C LEU A 37 -5.88 11.46 1.84
N PRO A 38 -5.00 11.86 0.91
CA PRO A 38 -4.58 11.15 -0.31
C PRO A 38 -3.50 10.07 -0.10
N ASN A 39 -2.70 10.17 0.97
CA ASN A 39 -1.77 9.17 1.49
C ASN A 39 -1.37 9.63 2.91
N LYS A 40 -0.87 8.71 3.74
CA LYS A 40 -0.47 8.98 5.12
C LYS A 40 0.90 9.66 5.22
N SER A 41 1.83 9.29 4.35
CA SER A 41 3.24 9.66 4.41
C SER A 41 3.70 10.38 3.14
N ASP A 42 3.37 9.85 1.96
CA ASP A 42 3.85 10.39 0.69
C ASP A 42 3.22 11.76 0.37
N PRO A 43 4.03 12.72 -0.12
CA PRO A 43 3.53 14.03 -0.52
C PRO A 43 2.74 13.94 -1.83
N PHE A 44 1.74 14.82 -1.96
CA PHE A 44 0.89 14.96 -3.15
C PHE A 44 0.98 16.40 -3.67
N ASP A 45 2.19 16.83 -4.02
CA ASP A 45 2.49 18.25 -4.29
C ASP A 45 1.72 18.78 -5.50
N ILE A 46 1.59 17.97 -6.57
CA ILE A 46 0.81 18.38 -7.76
C ILE A 46 -0.66 18.56 -7.39
N LEU A 47 -1.24 17.69 -6.56
CA LEU A 47 -2.63 17.83 -6.12
C LEU A 47 -2.82 19.10 -5.29
N PHE A 48 -1.96 19.35 -4.30
CA PHE A 48 -2.09 20.51 -3.43
C PHE A 48 -1.57 21.82 -4.04
N SER A 49 -1.07 21.78 -5.29
CA SER A 49 -0.86 23.00 -6.08
C SER A 49 -2.16 23.55 -6.67
N VAL A 50 -3.20 22.72 -6.79
CA VAL A 50 -4.48 23.09 -7.42
C VAL A 50 -5.66 23.13 -6.43
N ILE A 51 -5.50 22.55 -5.24
CA ILE A 51 -6.51 22.60 -4.17
C ILE A 51 -5.86 22.89 -2.81
N ASP A 52 -6.64 23.49 -1.91
CA ASP A 52 -6.21 23.71 -0.53
C ASP A 52 -6.08 22.39 0.23
N ARG A 53 -4.98 22.25 0.96
CA ARG A 53 -4.71 21.05 1.76
C ARG A 53 -5.61 21.03 3.02
N PRO A 54 -6.36 19.95 3.27
CA PRO A 54 -7.14 19.82 4.50
C PRO A 54 -6.24 19.80 5.73
N GLU A 55 -6.73 20.34 6.85
CA GLU A 55 -6.04 20.23 8.13
C GLU A 55 -5.83 18.76 8.52
N ARG A 56 -4.60 18.43 8.95
CA ARG A 56 -4.26 17.06 9.35
C ARG A 56 -4.98 16.71 10.65
N LYS A 57 -5.89 15.73 10.59
CA LYS A 57 -6.45 15.11 11.80
C LYS A 57 -5.37 14.24 12.44
N SER A 58 -5.07 14.45 13.73
CA SER A 58 -4.20 13.57 14.51
C SER A 58 -4.90 12.23 14.74
N THR A 59 -4.63 11.24 13.88
CA THR A 59 -5.05 9.87 14.12
C THR A 59 -4.17 9.26 15.22
N GLY A 60 -4.59 9.44 16.48
CA GLY A 60 -4.02 8.69 17.60
C GLY A 60 -4.20 7.19 17.42
N ASP A 61 -3.14 6.45 17.74
CA ASP A 61 -2.94 4.99 17.85
C ASP A 61 -4.18 4.10 18.11
N ASN A 62 -5.07 3.96 17.13
CA ASN A 62 -6.22 3.06 17.23
C ASN A 62 -5.95 1.65 16.66
N VAL A 63 -4.69 1.23 16.54
CA VAL A 63 -4.34 -0.15 16.16
C VAL A 63 -4.23 -1.08 17.39
N ALA A 64 -4.20 -0.56 18.62
CA ALA A 64 -4.00 -1.35 19.84
C ALA A 64 -5.29 -1.84 20.54
N LYS A 65 -6.40 -2.10 19.82
CA LYS A 65 -7.65 -2.62 20.42
C LYS A 65 -8.25 -3.88 19.78
N SER A 66 -7.49 -4.64 19.00
CA SER A 66 -7.81 -6.06 18.78
C SER A 66 -7.36 -6.88 20.01
N GLY A 67 -8.01 -6.59 21.14
CA GLY A 67 -7.80 -7.22 22.42
C GLY A 67 -8.19 -8.69 22.36
N ARG A 68 -7.18 -9.54 22.17
CA ARG A 68 -7.15 -10.98 22.46
C ARG A 68 -7.85 -11.25 23.79
N ARG A 69 -9.15 -11.58 23.75
CA ARG A 69 -9.94 -11.97 24.92
C ARG A 69 -9.52 -13.37 25.34
N ARG A 70 -8.42 -13.42 26.09
CA ARG A 70 -7.86 -14.60 26.77
C ARG A 70 -8.94 -15.11 27.74
N ARG A 71 -9.74 -16.10 27.32
CA ARG A 71 -10.65 -16.84 28.22
C ARG A 71 -9.79 -17.69 29.15
N ARG A 72 -9.39 -17.08 30.27
CA ARG A 72 -8.91 -17.77 31.46
C ARG A 72 -10.16 -18.16 32.25
N ARG A 73 -10.54 -19.44 32.23
CA ARG A 73 -11.30 -20.02 33.34
C ARG A 73 -10.39 -21.06 33.97
N ALA A 74 -9.90 -20.69 35.14
CA ALA A 74 -9.46 -21.61 36.18
C ALA A 74 -10.71 -22.07 36.96
N SER A 75 -10.50 -23.13 37.75
CA SER A 75 -11.44 -24.01 38.48
C SER A 75 -12.07 -25.09 37.62
#